data_AF-A0A3E1E190-F1
#
_entry.id   AF-A0A3E1E190-F1
#
_cell.length_a   1.000
_cell.length_b   1.000
_cell.length_c   1.000
_cell.angle_alpha   90.00
_cell.angle_beta   90.00
_cell.angle_gamma   90.00
#
_symmetry.space_group_name_H-M   'P 1'
#
loop_
_entity.id
_entity.type
_entity.pdbx_description
1 polymer ?
#
loop_
_entity_poly.entity_id
_entity_poly.type
_entity_poly.pdbx_seq_one_letter_code
_entity_poly.pdbx_strand_id
1 'polypeptide(L)'
;MNWDPGYEIQPDIKPLFVIDRNELDGYYYQEQAGYVNYQGQMLDDRLTVLAGVRREMHRDSGQYLTDNFPWVSPPPSAYYDTTTYLPSYYGYDPAYSADFGGNHSRIAGTAWMVGLSYQVKKDINVYISTSKIYNRNGATNAGGFSPLSPPQWFAAAKAYLGSLPGGNAANPFIYRGATLTSTADLVNALHDSGADVLIKPETGRNTEIGVKTSLWDDKLVGTLSVFHMFRVNRRVDDATANNNEPLDFANNYQYFGAPGAFVNPTGFNFSGARLLRWRTVGQKDVVEGADFEVTWTPIKNFQTVVNGAWLWTAHTVNAPTVNKPGSAAYLAYNLSTVAGNNAKVASDIYYGARLENVPEFRLNSFSKYTITDGLFHGLSLALGTRYSSKMVLSRDVTWNPLGGGFQSGNYFVFDANVAYPWELMGYKLTSTISVQNLTDKLYFEGGVVASPGRQVFITNKLTF
;
A
#
# COMPACT_ATOMS: atom_id res chain seq x y z
N MET A 1 -45.81 -6.40 16.83
CA MET A 1 -44.94 -7.51 17.28
C MET A 1 -45.42 -8.76 16.57
N ASN A 2 -45.02 -8.92 15.31
CA ASN A 2 -45.38 -10.06 14.48
C ASN A 2 -44.08 -10.76 14.09
N TRP A 3 -43.98 -11.99 14.53
CA TRP A 3 -42.91 -12.94 14.28
C TRP A 3 -43.34 -13.76 13.06
N ASP A 4 -42.48 -13.88 12.05
CA ASP A 4 -42.69 -14.76 10.89
C ASP A 4 -41.67 -15.92 10.96
N PRO A 5 -42.10 -17.19 11.10
CA PRO A 5 -41.24 -18.36 11.08
C PRO A 5 -41.09 -18.88 9.64
N GLY A 6 -40.39 -18.11 8.80
CA GLY A 6 -39.95 -18.53 7.48
C GLY A 6 -38.52 -19.06 7.54
N TYR A 7 -38.36 -20.34 7.84
CA TYR A 7 -37.07 -21.03 7.82
C TYR A 7 -36.72 -21.40 6.38
N GLU A 8 -35.83 -20.64 5.74
CA GLU A 8 -35.16 -21.08 4.51
C GLU A 8 -33.97 -21.97 4.92
N ILE A 9 -34.16 -23.30 5.00
CA ILE A 9 -33.09 -24.26 5.39
C ILE A 9 -32.21 -24.65 4.18
N GLN A 10 -32.08 -23.83 3.14
CA GLN A 10 -31.04 -24.02 2.10
C GLN A 10 -31.11 -22.88 1.07
N PRO A 11 -30.28 -21.83 1.17
CA PRO A 11 -29.95 -21.07 -0.02
C PRO A 11 -29.21 -22.00 -0.99
N ASP A 12 -29.61 -21.98 -2.28
CA ASP A 12 -28.89 -22.66 -3.36
C ASP A 12 -27.44 -22.14 -3.38
N ILE A 13 -26.49 -23.02 -3.06
CA ILE A 13 -25.04 -22.74 -2.94
C ILE A 13 -24.32 -22.71 -4.29
N LYS A 14 -25.03 -22.84 -5.41
CA LYS A 14 -24.48 -22.62 -6.76
C LYS A 14 -23.75 -21.27 -6.99
N PRO A 15 -23.98 -20.16 -6.25
CA PRO A 15 -23.19 -18.95 -6.43
C PRO A 15 -21.82 -18.95 -5.74
N LEU A 16 -21.52 -19.89 -4.82
CA LEU A 16 -20.23 -19.92 -4.12
C LEU A 16 -19.15 -20.65 -4.92
N PHE A 17 -19.53 -21.73 -5.61
CA PHE A 17 -18.66 -22.38 -6.58
C PHE A 17 -18.84 -21.72 -7.94
N VAL A 18 -18.03 -20.71 -8.23
CA VAL A 18 -17.62 -20.54 -9.63
C VAL A 18 -16.87 -21.85 -9.95
N ILE A 19 -17.50 -22.70 -10.74
CA ILE A 19 -16.95 -23.96 -11.26
C ILE A 19 -15.46 -23.72 -11.53
N ASP A 20 -14.60 -24.37 -10.73
CA ASP A 20 -13.13 -24.30 -10.76
C ASP A 20 -12.39 -23.24 -9.90
N ARG A 21 -12.95 -22.73 -8.79
CA ARG A 21 -12.14 -21.97 -7.79
C ARG A 21 -12.38 -22.40 -6.33
N ASN A 22 -11.27 -22.64 -5.61
CA ASN A 22 -11.26 -22.86 -4.15
C ASN A 22 -11.73 -21.61 -3.41
N GLU A 23 -12.42 -21.79 -2.28
CA GLU A 23 -12.80 -20.71 -1.37
C GLU A 23 -11.51 -20.09 -0.77
N LEU A 24 -11.19 -18.88 -1.23
CA LEU A 24 -10.00 -18.13 -0.81
C LEU A 24 -10.33 -17.30 0.43
N ASP A 25 -10.30 -17.93 1.61
CA ASP A 25 -10.25 -17.17 2.87
C ASP A 25 -8.80 -16.75 3.21
N GLY A 26 -8.64 -15.59 3.84
CA GLY A 26 -7.36 -14.94 4.08
C GLY A 26 -6.47 -15.69 5.07
N TYR A 27 -5.15 -15.53 4.92
CA TYR A 27 -4.18 -15.99 5.90
C TYR A 27 -4.50 -15.40 7.28
N TYR A 28 -4.63 -16.25 8.30
CA TYR A 28 -4.63 -15.77 9.67
C TYR A 28 -3.22 -15.38 10.06
N TYR A 29 -3.07 -14.26 10.75
CA TYR A 29 -1.78 -13.81 11.22
C TYR A 29 -1.84 -13.39 12.68
N GLN A 30 -0.71 -13.57 13.37
CA GLN A 30 -0.51 -13.11 14.72
C GLN A 30 0.47 -11.94 14.69
N GLU A 31 -0.01 -10.77 15.11
CA GLU A 31 0.83 -9.62 15.41
C GLU A 31 1.04 -9.53 16.91
N GLN A 32 2.30 -9.45 17.31
CA GLN A 32 2.70 -9.17 18.68
C GLN A 32 3.52 -7.90 18.68
N ALA A 33 3.12 -6.91 19.48
CA ALA A 33 3.88 -5.69 19.64
C ALA A 33 4.05 -5.35 21.12
N GLY A 34 5.27 -4.98 21.50
CA GLY A 34 5.59 -4.38 22.77
C GLY A 34 6.15 -2.98 22.53
N TYR A 35 5.73 -2.03 23.36
CA TYR A 35 6.26 -0.67 23.28
C TYR A 35 6.51 -0.10 24.67
N VAL A 36 7.48 0.80 24.73
CA VAL A 36 7.76 1.64 25.90
C VAL A 36 7.86 3.06 25.39
N ASN A 37 7.09 3.96 25.98
CA ASN A 37 7.14 5.39 25.73
C ASN A 37 7.44 6.11 27.03
N TYR A 38 8.28 7.12 26.95
CA TYR A 38 8.65 8.01 28.04
C TYR A 38 8.40 9.45 27.62
N GLN A 39 7.75 10.20 28.50
CA GLN A 39 7.62 11.65 28.41
C GLN A 39 8.06 12.24 29.74
N GLY A 40 9.02 13.15 29.71
CA GLY A 40 9.51 13.87 30.88
C GLY A 40 9.46 15.37 30.68
N GLN A 41 9.17 16.12 31.74
CA GLN A 41 9.24 17.57 31.80
C GLN A 41 10.37 18.02 32.73
N MET A 42 11.09 19.06 32.34
CA MET A 42 12.24 19.61 33.05
C MET A 42 12.28 21.13 32.87
N LEU A 43 13.12 21.82 33.65
CA LEU A 43 13.33 23.26 33.55
C LEU A 43 12.03 24.06 33.76
N ASP A 44 11.33 23.79 34.86
CA ASP A 44 10.03 24.41 35.19
C ASP A 44 9.02 24.22 34.06
N ASP A 45 8.87 22.98 33.61
CA ASP A 45 7.99 22.54 32.51
C ASP A 45 8.28 23.14 31.13
N ARG A 46 9.40 23.86 30.98
CA ARG A 46 9.78 24.45 29.69
C ARG A 46 10.39 23.45 28.74
N LEU A 47 11.03 22.39 29.22
CA LEU A 47 11.61 21.34 28.39
C LEU A 47 10.78 20.07 28.49
N THR A 48 10.23 19.62 27.37
CA THR A 48 9.62 18.29 27.22
C THR A 48 10.55 17.39 26.44
N VAL A 49 10.84 16.21 27.00
CA VAL A 49 11.60 15.13 26.35
C VAL A 49 10.64 13.99 26.06
N LEU A 50 10.67 13.48 24.83
CA LEU A 50 9.86 12.36 24.36
C LEU A 50 10.81 11.28 23.83
N ALA A 51 10.64 10.04 24.27
CA ALA A 51 11.35 8.90 23.72
C ALA A 51 10.43 7.68 23.67
N GLY A 52 10.54 6.89 22.61
CA GLY A 52 9.70 5.72 22.44
C GLY A 52 10.42 4.64 21.65
N VAL A 53 10.19 3.38 22.00
CA VAL A 53 10.62 2.22 21.22
C VAL A 53 9.45 1.25 21.12
N ARG A 54 9.22 0.74 19.92
CA ARG A 54 8.23 -0.30 19.63
C ARG A 54 8.95 -1.43 18.93
N ARG A 55 8.82 -2.64 19.47
CA ARG A 55 9.18 -3.88 18.79
C ARG A 55 7.91 -4.60 18.40
N GLU A 56 7.79 -4.92 17.13
CA GLU A 56 6.69 -5.70 16.60
C GLU A 56 7.21 -6.95 15.90
N MET A 57 6.40 -7.99 15.96
CA MET A 57 6.65 -9.29 15.39
C MET A 57 5.38 -9.73 14.71
N HIS A 58 5.51 -10.02 13.43
CA HIS A 58 4.48 -10.69 12.64
C HIS A 58 4.79 -12.17 12.57
N ARG A 59 3.75 -12.99 12.66
CA ARG A 59 3.81 -14.42 12.41
C ARG A 59 2.59 -14.83 11.59
N ASP A 60 2.78 -15.33 10.38
CA ASP A 60 1.69 -15.92 9.61
C ASP A 60 1.24 -17.23 10.27
N SER A 61 -0.04 -17.57 10.20
CA SER A 61 -0.62 -18.68 10.96
C SER A 61 -1.70 -19.38 10.15
N GLY A 62 -1.31 -19.99 9.02
CA GLY A 62 -2.20 -20.83 8.23
C GLY A 62 -3.43 -20.12 7.66
N GLN A 63 -4.32 -20.88 7.06
CA GLN A 63 -5.62 -20.42 6.59
C GLN A 63 -6.68 -20.83 7.61
N TYR A 64 -7.57 -19.91 7.97
CA TYR A 64 -8.83 -20.27 8.61
C TYR A 64 -9.85 -20.26 7.49
N LEU A 65 -10.46 -21.41 7.20
CA LEU A 65 -11.55 -21.49 6.24
C LEU A 65 -12.78 -21.96 7.01
N THR A 66 -13.89 -21.24 6.86
CA THR A 66 -15.18 -21.65 7.41
C THR A 66 -16.12 -21.87 6.24
N ASP A 67 -16.07 -23.06 5.65
CA ASP A 67 -16.97 -23.44 4.57
C ASP A 67 -18.40 -23.61 5.09
N ASN A 68 -19.38 -23.16 4.31
CA ASN A 68 -20.79 -23.36 4.64
C ASN A 68 -21.21 -24.83 4.44
N PHE A 69 -21.93 -25.35 5.43
CA PHE A 69 -22.61 -26.65 5.60
C PHE A 69 -22.08 -27.93 4.89
N PRO A 70 -21.80 -29.02 5.65
CA PRO A 70 -21.77 -29.08 7.10
C PRO A 70 -20.52 -28.34 7.56
N TRP A 71 -20.69 -27.34 8.42
CA TRP A 71 -19.65 -26.40 8.87
C TRP A 71 -18.41 -27.13 9.44
N VAL A 72 -17.50 -27.53 8.56
CA VAL A 72 -16.25 -28.18 8.91
C VAL A 72 -15.17 -27.15 8.72
N SER A 73 -14.70 -26.58 9.82
CA SER A 73 -13.53 -25.70 9.78
C SER A 73 -12.30 -26.56 10.06
N PRO A 74 -11.39 -26.76 9.08
CA PRO A 74 -10.11 -27.36 9.36
C PRO A 74 -9.35 -26.46 10.36
N PRO A 75 -8.59 -27.01 11.33
CA PRO A 75 -7.73 -26.16 12.14
C PRO A 75 -6.73 -25.41 11.24
N PRO A 76 -6.20 -24.25 11.66
CA PRO A 76 -5.20 -23.50 10.89
C PRO A 76 -3.97 -24.31 10.49
N SER A 77 -3.71 -25.41 11.21
CA SER A 77 -2.63 -26.36 10.99
C SER A 77 -3.01 -27.55 10.10
N ALA A 78 -4.20 -27.59 9.50
CA ALA A 78 -4.66 -28.73 8.71
C ALA A 78 -3.75 -29.05 7.52
N TYR A 79 -3.05 -28.05 6.98
CA TYR A 79 -2.05 -28.26 5.92
C TYR A 79 -0.86 -29.13 6.36
N TYR A 80 -0.60 -29.32 7.66
CA TYR A 80 0.42 -30.25 8.16
C TYR A 80 -0.05 -31.71 8.18
N ASP A 81 -1.37 -31.94 8.19
CA ASP A 81 -1.97 -33.27 8.25
C ASP A 81 -3.12 -33.37 7.25
N THR A 82 -2.74 -33.46 5.97
CA THR A 82 -3.69 -33.64 4.87
C THR A 82 -4.31 -35.05 4.84
N THR A 83 -3.90 -35.94 5.74
CA THR A 83 -4.47 -37.29 5.87
C THR A 83 -5.70 -37.30 6.78
N THR A 84 -5.65 -36.58 7.89
CA THR A 84 -6.79 -36.35 8.78
C THR A 84 -7.70 -35.25 8.22
N TYR A 85 -7.10 -34.18 7.68
CA TYR A 85 -7.82 -33.04 7.10
C TYR A 85 -7.71 -33.07 5.57
N LEU A 86 -8.53 -33.88 4.91
CA LEU A 86 -8.48 -34.01 3.45
C LEU A 86 -8.86 -32.68 2.76
N PRO A 87 -7.99 -32.08 1.92
CA PRO A 87 -8.27 -30.82 1.22
C PRO A 87 -9.59 -30.82 0.43
N SER A 88 -9.89 -31.95 -0.23
CA SER A 88 -11.13 -32.12 -1.01
C SER A 88 -12.39 -32.20 -0.15
N TYR A 89 -12.27 -32.48 1.15
CA TYR A 89 -13.38 -32.54 2.09
C TYR A 89 -13.58 -31.23 2.86
N TYR A 90 -12.47 -30.54 3.19
CA TYR A 90 -12.45 -29.30 3.97
C TYR A 90 -12.25 -28.02 3.13
N GLY A 91 -12.38 -28.11 1.80
CA GLY A 91 -12.42 -26.96 0.89
C GLY A 91 -11.18 -26.06 0.81
N TYR A 92 -10.05 -26.43 1.44
CA TYR A 92 -8.84 -25.61 1.51
C TYR A 92 -7.72 -26.12 0.58
N ASP A 93 -6.79 -25.24 0.21
CA ASP A 93 -5.57 -25.62 -0.51
C ASP A 93 -4.38 -25.64 0.46
N PRO A 94 -3.75 -26.81 0.73
CA PRO A 94 -2.56 -26.89 1.56
C PRO A 94 -1.47 -25.93 1.09
N ALA A 95 -1.26 -25.80 -0.22
CA ALA A 95 -0.25 -24.91 -0.78
C ALA A 95 -0.55 -23.43 -0.60
N TYR A 96 -1.82 -23.07 -0.46
CA TYR A 96 -2.18 -21.72 -0.03
C TYR A 96 -2.15 -21.56 1.50
N SER A 97 -2.24 -22.64 2.26
CA SER A 97 -2.26 -22.61 3.72
C SER A 97 -0.86 -22.70 4.36
N ALA A 98 0.13 -23.27 3.67
CA ALA A 98 1.48 -23.47 4.20
C ALA A 98 2.48 -22.44 3.65
N ASP A 99 3.08 -21.66 4.55
CA ASP A 99 4.30 -20.90 4.26
C ASP A 99 5.55 -21.74 4.61
N PHE A 100 6.69 -21.40 4.02
CA PHE A 100 7.98 -22.11 4.03
C PHE A 100 8.28 -22.91 5.33
N GLY A 101 8.45 -24.24 5.20
CA GLY A 101 9.08 -25.11 6.21
C GLY A 101 8.34 -25.28 7.55
N GLY A 102 7.06 -24.94 7.63
CA GLY A 102 6.38 -24.81 8.92
C GLY A 102 6.88 -23.64 9.76
N ASN A 103 7.67 -22.77 9.14
CA ASN A 103 8.21 -21.57 9.72
C ASN A 103 7.34 -20.40 9.27
N HIS A 104 6.15 -20.34 9.86
CA HIS A 104 5.37 -19.12 10.05
C HIS A 104 6.30 -17.89 10.02
N SER A 105 6.36 -17.14 8.91
CA SER A 105 7.46 -16.19 8.72
C SER A 105 7.50 -15.21 9.88
N ARG A 106 8.51 -15.34 10.75
CA ARG A 106 8.66 -14.51 11.95
C ARG A 106 9.44 -13.29 11.55
N ILE A 107 8.72 -12.28 11.07
CA ILE A 107 9.36 -11.02 10.68
C ILE A 107 9.17 -10.04 11.83
N ALA A 108 10.29 -9.66 12.44
CA ALA A 108 10.30 -8.71 13.55
C ALA A 108 11.01 -7.42 13.16
N GLY A 109 10.52 -6.33 13.75
CA GLY A 109 10.98 -4.99 13.50
C GLY A 109 11.06 -4.16 14.76
N THR A 110 11.96 -3.17 14.74
CA THR A 110 12.02 -2.14 15.77
C THR A 110 11.87 -0.77 15.14
N ALA A 111 10.83 -0.06 15.57
CA ALA A 111 10.62 1.36 15.37
C ALA A 111 10.99 2.10 16.67
N TRP A 112 11.44 3.34 16.54
CA TRP A 112 11.75 4.20 17.70
C TRP A 112 11.59 5.67 17.34
N MET A 113 11.42 6.51 18.34
CA MET A 113 11.42 7.95 18.22
C MET A 113 12.11 8.62 19.41
N VAL A 114 12.72 9.77 19.17
CA VAL A 114 13.22 10.68 20.19
C VAL A 114 12.88 12.09 19.77
N GLY A 115 12.43 12.91 20.71
CA GLY A 115 12.09 14.31 20.46
C GLY A 115 12.34 15.18 21.68
N LEU A 116 12.66 16.44 21.41
CA LEU A 116 12.83 17.50 22.39
C LEU A 116 11.92 18.66 21.99
N SER A 117 11.23 19.26 22.96
CA SER A 117 10.47 20.49 22.77
C SER A 117 10.79 21.46 23.89
N TYR A 118 11.16 22.69 23.54
CA TYR A 118 11.54 23.71 24.50
C TYR A 118 10.69 24.97 24.32
N GLN A 119 10.06 25.41 25.40
CA GLN A 119 9.32 26.65 25.49
C GLN A 119 10.27 27.84 25.55
N VAL A 120 10.56 28.43 24.38
CA VAL A 120 11.45 29.60 24.26
C VAL A 120 10.80 30.86 24.85
N LYS A 121 9.47 30.96 24.74
CA LYS A 121 8.62 31.99 25.32
C LYS A 121 7.29 31.33 25.68
N LYS A 122 6.55 31.88 26.65
CA LYS A 122 5.21 31.41 26.98
C LYS A 122 4.40 31.19 25.68
N ASP A 123 3.85 29.98 25.56
CA ASP A 123 3.05 29.50 24.44
C ASP A 123 3.76 29.42 23.07
N ILE A 124 5.10 29.49 23.03
CA ILE A 124 5.93 29.28 21.83
C ILE A 124 6.97 28.21 22.15
N ASN A 125 6.86 27.07 21.48
CA ASN A 125 7.75 25.93 21.64
C ASN A 125 8.52 25.68 20.35
N VAL A 126 9.84 25.55 20.44
CA VAL A 126 10.67 25.00 19.36
C VAL A 126 10.84 23.52 19.64
N TYR A 127 10.76 22.67 18.63
CA TYR A 127 10.96 21.24 18.79
C TYR A 127 11.86 20.66 17.71
N ILE A 128 12.51 19.56 18.04
CA ILE A 128 13.23 18.69 17.12
C ILE A 128 12.84 17.26 17.42
N SER A 129 12.64 16.44 16.40
CA SER A 129 12.39 15.02 16.56
C SER A 129 13.08 14.21 15.48
N THR A 130 13.41 12.96 15.82
CA THR A 130 13.84 11.97 14.84
C THR A 130 13.20 10.63 15.16
N SER A 131 12.83 9.89 14.13
CA SER A 131 12.21 8.58 14.27
C SER A 131 12.71 7.62 13.21
N LYS A 132 12.64 6.34 13.55
CA LYS A 132 12.79 5.22 12.64
C LYS A 132 11.47 4.48 12.56
N ILE A 133 10.98 4.28 11.36
CA ILE A 133 9.84 3.41 11.08
C ILE A 133 10.33 2.04 10.62
N TYR A 134 9.50 1.05 10.90
CA TYR A 134 9.60 -0.29 10.35
C TYR A 134 8.23 -0.60 9.73
N ASN A 135 8.24 -1.16 8.54
CA ASN A 135 7.06 -1.65 7.86
C ASN A 135 7.40 -2.97 7.18
N ARG A 136 6.62 -4.01 7.44
CA ARG A 136 6.82 -5.30 6.79
C ARG A 136 6.38 -5.21 5.32
N ASN A 137 7.18 -5.77 4.42
CA ASN A 137 6.82 -5.91 3.00
C ASN A 137 5.87 -7.10 2.75
N GLY A 138 4.84 -7.29 3.58
CA GLY A 138 4.07 -8.56 3.61
C GLY A 138 4.95 -9.79 3.90
N ALA A 139 4.34 -10.94 4.13
CA ALA A 139 5.05 -12.22 4.24
C ALA A 139 5.22 -12.83 2.86
N THR A 140 6.26 -12.40 2.13
CA THR A 140 6.56 -12.96 0.82
C THR A 140 8.05 -13.15 0.66
N ASN A 141 8.46 -14.32 0.18
CA ASN A 141 9.80 -14.53 -0.34
C ASN A 141 9.99 -13.79 -1.68
N ALA A 142 11.24 -13.69 -2.14
CA ALA A 142 11.60 -12.98 -3.37
C ALA A 142 10.90 -13.56 -4.60
N GLY A 143 10.71 -14.88 -4.67
CA GLY A 143 10.04 -15.58 -5.76
C GLY A 143 8.52 -15.65 -5.65
N GLY A 144 7.92 -15.15 -4.57
CA GLY A 144 6.47 -15.08 -4.38
C GLY A 144 5.72 -16.42 -4.48
N PHE A 145 6.32 -17.53 -4.05
CA PHE A 145 5.74 -18.88 -4.18
C PHE A 145 5.62 -19.62 -2.84
N SER A 146 4.81 -20.69 -2.83
CA SER A 146 4.63 -21.60 -1.69
C SER A 146 5.48 -22.86 -1.83
N PRO A 147 6.08 -23.39 -0.73
CA PRO A 147 6.88 -24.62 -0.74
C PRO A 147 6.08 -25.89 -1.07
N LEU A 148 4.75 -25.85 -1.04
CA LEU A 148 3.91 -27.00 -1.39
C LEU A 148 3.51 -27.00 -2.86
N SER A 149 3.82 -25.94 -3.60
CA SER A 149 3.64 -25.88 -5.06
C SER A 149 4.71 -26.66 -5.84
N PRO A 150 6.02 -26.68 -5.47
CA PRO A 150 7.06 -27.46 -6.15
C PRO A 150 6.74 -28.94 -6.40
N PRO A 151 6.17 -29.72 -5.45
CA PRO A 151 5.74 -31.09 -5.74
C PRO A 151 4.74 -31.17 -6.90
N GLN A 152 3.75 -30.27 -6.94
CA GLN A 152 2.74 -30.22 -7.99
C GLN A 152 3.34 -29.81 -9.34
N TRP A 153 4.21 -28.80 -9.35
CA TRP A 153 4.92 -28.35 -10.54
C TRP A 153 5.80 -29.44 -11.12
N PHE A 154 6.58 -30.11 -10.26
CA PHE A 154 7.44 -31.21 -10.66
C PHE A 154 6.64 -32.37 -11.26
N ALA A 155 5.57 -32.81 -10.59
CA ALA A 155 4.72 -33.89 -11.07
C ALA A 155 4.08 -33.55 -12.43
N ALA A 156 3.54 -32.35 -12.58
CA ALA A 156 2.95 -31.90 -13.84
C ALA A 156 3.98 -31.81 -14.97
N ALA A 157 5.18 -31.27 -14.69
CA ALA A 157 6.25 -31.19 -15.67
C ALA A 157 6.70 -32.58 -16.13
N LYS A 158 6.89 -33.52 -15.20
CA LYS A 158 7.25 -34.92 -15.51
C LYS A 158 6.17 -35.65 -16.31
N ALA A 159 4.90 -35.37 -16.05
CA ALA A 159 3.79 -35.95 -16.80
C ALA A 159 3.77 -35.45 -18.25
N TYR A 160 3.89 -34.14 -18.45
CA TYR A 160 3.96 -33.56 -19.79
C TYR A 160 5.21 -34.02 -20.55
N LEU A 161 6.40 -33.84 -19.97
CA LEU A 161 7.66 -34.24 -20.61
C LEU A 161 7.74 -35.75 -20.88
N GLY A 162 7.13 -36.57 -20.01
CA GLY A 162 6.99 -38.01 -20.22
C GLY A 162 6.04 -38.39 -21.35
N SER A 163 5.08 -37.53 -21.70
CA SER A 163 4.15 -37.74 -22.82
C SER A 163 4.76 -37.43 -24.18
N LEU A 164 5.88 -36.70 -24.22
CA LEU A 164 6.57 -36.35 -25.46
C LEU A 164 7.34 -37.55 -26.06
N PRO A 165 7.60 -37.56 -27.38
CA PRO A 165 8.41 -38.60 -28.01
C PRO A 165 9.77 -38.78 -27.31
N GLY A 166 10.13 -40.04 -27.02
CA GLY A 166 11.35 -40.37 -26.26
C GLY A 166 11.22 -40.22 -24.73
N GLY A 167 10.05 -39.80 -24.25
CA GLY A 167 9.68 -39.69 -22.84
C GLY A 167 10.64 -38.83 -22.03
N ASN A 168 10.69 -39.09 -20.73
CA ASN A 168 11.49 -38.34 -19.76
C ASN A 168 13.01 -38.40 -20.00
N ALA A 169 13.51 -39.41 -20.72
CA ALA A 169 14.93 -39.54 -21.01
C ALA A 169 15.39 -38.57 -22.12
N ALA A 170 14.56 -38.40 -23.15
CA ALA A 170 14.80 -37.44 -24.22
C ALA A 170 14.40 -36.00 -23.83
N ASN A 171 13.47 -35.86 -22.88
CA ASN A 171 12.92 -34.57 -22.46
C ASN A 171 13.11 -34.38 -20.95
N PRO A 172 14.35 -34.14 -20.47
CA PRO A 172 14.60 -33.91 -19.05
C PRO A 172 13.97 -32.59 -18.59
N PHE A 173 13.47 -32.55 -17.36
CA PHE A 173 13.10 -31.28 -16.74
C PHE A 173 14.38 -30.54 -16.35
N ILE A 174 14.69 -29.44 -17.04
CA ILE A 174 15.87 -28.62 -16.77
C ILE A 174 15.40 -27.29 -16.18
N TYR A 175 15.97 -26.85 -15.07
CA TYR A 175 15.70 -25.54 -14.50
C TYR A 175 17.03 -24.81 -14.28
N ARG A 176 17.19 -23.64 -14.91
CA ARG A 176 18.41 -22.81 -14.84
C ARG A 176 19.72 -23.61 -15.05
N GLY A 177 19.68 -24.56 -15.98
CA GLY A 177 20.83 -25.40 -16.34
C GLY A 177 21.00 -26.68 -15.49
N ALA A 178 20.21 -26.86 -14.43
CA ALA A 178 20.21 -28.08 -13.63
C ALA A 178 19.14 -29.06 -14.12
N THR A 179 19.51 -30.31 -14.36
CA THR A 179 18.54 -31.40 -14.62
C THR A 179 17.90 -31.84 -13.31
N LEU A 180 16.58 -31.72 -13.23
CA LEU A 180 15.78 -32.03 -12.05
C LEU A 180 15.26 -33.47 -12.14
N THR A 181 15.65 -34.31 -11.18
CA THR A 181 15.25 -35.72 -11.10
C THR A 181 14.24 -35.99 -10.00
N SER A 182 14.11 -35.07 -9.05
CA SER A 182 13.17 -35.15 -7.93
C SER A 182 12.57 -33.78 -7.58
N THR A 183 11.48 -33.78 -6.79
CA THR A 183 10.95 -32.56 -6.18
C THR A 183 11.97 -31.86 -5.29
N ALA A 184 12.84 -32.63 -4.60
CA ALA A 184 13.91 -32.06 -3.78
C ALA A 184 14.92 -31.27 -4.64
N ASP A 185 15.24 -31.75 -5.84
CA ASP A 185 16.12 -31.03 -6.78
C ASP A 185 15.49 -29.69 -7.20
N LEU A 186 14.19 -29.68 -7.49
CA LEU A 186 13.46 -28.44 -7.82
C LEU A 186 13.49 -27.45 -6.66
N VAL A 187 13.22 -27.91 -5.44
CA VAL A 187 13.26 -27.07 -4.23
C VAL A 187 14.66 -26.50 -4.01
N ASN A 188 15.70 -27.33 -4.14
CA ASN A 188 17.08 -26.87 -4.02
C ASN A 188 17.43 -25.85 -5.11
N ALA A 189 17.01 -26.07 -6.35
CA ALA A 189 17.27 -25.12 -7.44
C ALA A 189 16.54 -23.79 -7.25
N LEU A 190 15.32 -23.80 -6.68
CA LEU A 190 14.61 -22.59 -6.26
C LEU A 190 15.33 -21.88 -5.13
N HIS A 191 15.82 -22.62 -4.13
CA HIS A 191 16.62 -22.08 -3.02
C HIS A 191 17.92 -21.43 -3.52
N ASP A 192 18.67 -22.12 -4.38
CA ASP A 192 19.92 -21.63 -4.97
C ASP A 192 19.70 -20.38 -5.85
N SER A 193 18.51 -20.24 -6.45
CA SER A 193 18.12 -19.03 -7.17
C SER A 193 17.73 -17.86 -6.25
N GLY A 194 17.57 -18.12 -4.95
CA GLY A 194 17.11 -17.16 -3.94
C GLY A 194 15.61 -16.93 -3.94
N ALA A 195 14.81 -17.79 -4.59
CA ALA A 195 13.37 -17.61 -4.70
C ALA A 195 12.66 -17.64 -3.34
N ASP A 196 13.20 -18.38 -2.37
CA ASP A 196 12.64 -18.53 -1.03
C ASP A 196 13.23 -17.53 -0.01
N VAL A 197 14.16 -16.67 -0.44
CA VAL A 197 14.74 -15.64 0.43
C VAL A 197 13.66 -14.64 0.84
N LEU A 198 13.46 -14.48 2.15
CA LEU A 198 12.54 -13.48 2.69
C LEU A 198 13.01 -12.07 2.31
N ILE A 199 12.10 -11.30 1.72
CA ILE A 199 12.41 -9.91 1.38
C ILE A 199 12.54 -9.08 2.64
N LYS A 200 13.52 -8.17 2.64
CA LYS A 200 13.77 -7.29 3.79
C LYS A 200 12.56 -6.39 4.04
N PRO A 201 12.22 -6.10 5.30
CA PRO A 201 11.24 -5.08 5.66
C PRO A 201 11.61 -3.69 5.12
N GLU A 202 10.60 -2.91 4.79
CA GLU A 202 10.73 -1.49 4.53
C GLU A 202 11.10 -0.78 5.84
N THR A 203 12.06 0.14 5.77
CA THR A 203 12.41 0.97 6.92
C THR A 203 12.55 2.40 6.45
N GLY A 204 12.34 3.34 7.35
CA GLY A 204 12.52 4.75 7.04
C GLY A 204 13.03 5.51 8.23
N ARG A 205 13.52 6.72 7.98
CA ARG A 205 13.80 7.70 9.02
C ARG A 205 13.12 9.00 8.68
N ASN A 206 12.61 9.68 9.70
CA ASN A 206 12.16 11.06 9.62
C ASN A 206 12.95 11.88 10.62
N THR A 207 13.39 13.08 10.24
CA THR A 207 13.95 14.09 11.14
C THR A 207 13.27 15.40 10.86
N GLU A 208 12.78 16.05 11.91
CA GLU A 208 11.93 17.22 11.81
C GLU A 208 12.32 18.25 12.86
N ILE A 209 12.34 19.52 12.47
CA ILE A 209 12.49 20.66 13.36
C ILE A 209 11.34 21.63 13.11
N GLY A 210 10.74 22.17 14.16
CA GLY A 210 9.60 23.05 14.00
C GLY A 210 9.29 23.93 15.20
N VAL A 211 8.25 24.73 15.03
CA VAL A 211 7.70 25.63 16.04
C VAL A 211 6.23 25.29 16.24
N LYS A 212 5.79 25.26 17.50
CA LYS A 212 4.39 25.12 17.90
C LYS A 212 3.98 26.31 18.75
N THR A 213 2.79 26.83 18.53
CA THR A 213 2.33 28.05 19.19
C THR A 213 0.87 27.99 19.59
N SER A 214 0.51 28.62 20.71
CA SER A 214 -0.88 28.82 21.19
C SER A 214 -1.07 30.23 21.76
N LEU A 215 -1.12 31.23 20.89
CA LEU A 215 -1.08 32.64 21.29
C LEU A 215 -2.45 33.23 21.56
N TRP A 216 -2.46 34.23 22.44
CA TRP A 216 -3.59 35.12 22.68
C TRP A 216 -4.86 34.38 23.15
N ASP A 217 -4.70 33.52 24.16
CA ASP A 217 -5.76 32.67 24.70
C ASP A 217 -6.36 31.76 23.62
N ASP A 218 -5.47 31.01 22.94
CA ASP A 218 -5.79 30.06 21.86
C ASP A 218 -6.48 30.67 20.63
N LYS A 219 -6.46 32.00 20.48
CA LYS A 219 -6.93 32.65 19.25
C LYS A 219 -6.03 32.36 18.06
N LEU A 220 -4.76 32.03 18.26
CA LEU A 220 -3.86 31.58 17.20
C LEU A 220 -3.11 30.33 17.66
N VAL A 221 -3.50 29.18 17.10
CA VAL A 221 -2.85 27.90 17.34
C VAL A 221 -2.19 27.46 16.05
N GLY A 222 -0.93 27.03 16.10
CA GLY A 222 -0.30 26.56 14.87
C GLY A 222 1.01 25.83 15.05
N THR A 223 1.38 25.14 13.98
CA THR A 223 2.66 24.43 13.81
C THR A 223 3.27 24.82 12.47
N LEU A 224 4.59 24.97 12.44
CA LEU A 224 5.41 25.05 11.23
C LEU A 224 6.59 24.12 11.43
N SER A 225 6.92 23.29 10.44
CA SER A 225 8.07 22.39 10.52
C SER A 225 8.83 22.32 9.21
N VAL A 226 10.09 21.89 9.30
CA VAL A 226 10.94 21.48 8.19
C VAL A 226 11.40 20.07 8.50
N PHE A 227 11.35 19.20 7.50
CA PHE A 227 11.68 17.79 7.67
C PHE A 227 12.53 17.24 6.52
N HIS A 228 13.24 16.17 6.85
CA HIS A 228 13.87 15.26 5.91
C HIS A 228 13.46 13.84 6.28
N MET A 229 12.86 13.15 5.32
CA MET A 229 12.51 11.75 5.44
C MET A 229 13.06 10.91 4.29
N PHE A 230 13.36 9.65 4.59
CA PHE A 230 13.63 8.66 3.57
C PHE A 230 13.02 7.32 3.94
N ARG A 231 12.70 6.53 2.92
CA ARG A 231 12.38 5.11 3.06
C ARG A 231 13.32 4.27 2.21
N VAL A 232 13.60 3.05 2.65
CA VAL A 232 14.44 2.06 1.96
C VAL A 232 13.79 0.69 2.02
N ASN A 233 14.18 -0.17 1.08
CA ASN A 233 13.66 -1.53 0.93
C ASN A 233 12.18 -1.58 0.55
N ARG A 234 11.66 -0.58 -0.16
CA ARG A 234 10.32 -0.73 -0.78
C ARG A 234 10.33 -1.96 -1.69
N ARG A 235 9.35 -2.84 -1.52
CA ARG A 235 9.15 -4.00 -2.40
C ARG A 235 8.72 -3.54 -3.78
N VAL A 236 9.44 -3.97 -4.81
CA VAL A 236 9.10 -3.73 -6.22
C VAL A 236 9.07 -5.05 -6.97
N ASP A 237 8.19 -5.16 -7.97
CA ASP A 237 8.24 -6.29 -8.91
C ASP A 237 9.50 -6.17 -9.79
N ASP A 238 10.19 -7.29 -10.00
CA ASP A 238 11.38 -7.35 -10.83
C ASP A 238 11.02 -7.83 -12.23
N ALA A 239 10.63 -6.90 -13.11
CA ALA A 239 10.15 -7.23 -14.45
C ALA A 239 11.17 -8.07 -15.26
N THR A 240 12.47 -7.79 -15.12
CA THR A 240 13.52 -8.52 -15.82
C THR A 240 13.63 -9.95 -15.31
N ALA A 241 13.64 -10.16 -13.98
CA ALA A 241 13.68 -11.50 -13.41
C ALA A 241 12.42 -12.30 -13.76
N ASN A 242 11.23 -11.68 -13.68
CA ASN A 242 9.96 -12.31 -14.08
C ASN A 242 9.96 -12.71 -15.56
N ASN A 243 10.45 -11.84 -16.46
CA ASN A 243 10.48 -12.16 -17.90
C ASN A 243 11.49 -13.26 -18.25
N ASN A 244 12.56 -13.40 -17.47
CA ASN A 244 13.60 -14.40 -17.67
C ASN A 244 13.34 -15.71 -16.92
N GLU A 245 12.27 -15.79 -16.12
CA GLU A 245 11.97 -16.93 -15.28
C GLU A 245 11.44 -18.11 -16.12
N PRO A 246 12.13 -19.27 -16.17
CA PRO A 246 11.70 -20.40 -17.00
C PRO A 246 10.32 -20.96 -16.62
N LEU A 247 9.88 -20.79 -15.37
CA LEU A 247 8.60 -21.30 -14.90
C LEU A 247 7.43 -20.34 -15.13
N ASP A 248 7.67 -19.16 -15.71
CA ASP A 248 6.65 -18.13 -15.89
C ASP A 248 6.17 -17.95 -17.34
N PHE A 249 4.88 -17.72 -17.50
CA PHE A 249 4.23 -17.33 -18.75
C PHE A 249 4.62 -18.28 -19.91
N ALA A 250 4.93 -17.72 -21.08
CA ALA A 250 5.29 -18.50 -22.26
C ALA A 250 6.61 -19.29 -22.10
N ASN A 251 7.47 -18.92 -21.14
CA ASN A 251 8.75 -19.61 -20.93
C ASN A 251 8.54 -21.05 -20.42
N ASN A 252 7.39 -21.31 -19.80
CA ASN A 252 7.09 -22.58 -19.16
C ASN A 252 6.42 -23.60 -20.10
N TYR A 253 6.11 -23.22 -21.34
CA TYR A 253 5.51 -24.12 -22.33
C TYR A 253 6.37 -25.34 -22.63
N GLN A 254 7.69 -25.21 -22.48
CA GLN A 254 8.61 -26.34 -22.61
C GLN A 254 8.41 -27.39 -21.51
N TYR A 255 7.86 -27.03 -20.35
CA TYR A 255 7.65 -27.94 -19.21
C TYR A 255 6.18 -28.36 -19.07
N PHE A 256 5.23 -27.56 -19.54
CA PHE A 256 3.79 -27.80 -19.32
C PHE A 256 2.96 -27.85 -20.61
N GLY A 257 3.61 -27.73 -21.77
CA GLY A 257 2.95 -27.66 -23.08
C GLY A 257 2.40 -26.28 -23.42
N ALA A 258 1.90 -26.14 -24.64
CA ALA A 258 1.19 -24.95 -25.08
C ALA A 258 -0.23 -24.91 -24.46
N PRO A 259 -0.88 -23.74 -24.39
CA PRO A 259 -2.23 -23.61 -23.85
C PRO A 259 -3.21 -24.56 -24.54
N GLY A 260 -3.89 -25.40 -23.76
CA GLY A 260 -4.85 -26.39 -24.26
C GLY A 260 -4.26 -27.67 -24.84
N ALA A 261 -2.93 -27.83 -24.88
CA ALA A 261 -2.28 -29.00 -25.46
C ALA A 261 -2.18 -30.21 -24.49
N PHE A 262 -2.26 -29.98 -23.18
CA PHE A 262 -2.13 -31.02 -22.17
C PHE A 262 -3.13 -30.81 -21.03
N VAL A 263 -3.86 -31.86 -20.68
CA VAL A 263 -4.73 -31.87 -19.50
C VAL A 263 -3.88 -32.32 -18.32
N ASN A 264 -3.57 -31.39 -17.42
CA ASN A 264 -2.72 -31.67 -16.28
C ASN A 264 -3.41 -32.68 -15.34
N PRO A 265 -2.73 -33.78 -14.93
CA PRO A 265 -3.27 -34.72 -13.96
C PRO A 265 -3.63 -34.09 -12.59
N THR A 266 -3.09 -32.91 -12.27
CA THR A 266 -3.45 -32.17 -11.04
C THR A 266 -4.70 -31.31 -11.18
N GLY A 267 -5.34 -31.25 -12.36
CA GLY A 267 -6.50 -30.39 -12.64
C GLY A 267 -6.18 -28.90 -12.82
N PHE A 268 -4.99 -28.45 -12.43
CA PHE A 268 -4.57 -27.05 -12.55
C PHE A 268 -3.78 -26.82 -13.85
N ASN A 269 -4.14 -25.78 -14.62
CA ASN A 269 -3.39 -25.44 -15.83
C ASN A 269 -2.15 -24.58 -15.50
N PHE A 270 -0.97 -25.20 -15.51
CA PHE A 270 0.31 -24.50 -15.30
C PHE A 270 0.88 -23.90 -16.59
N SER A 271 0.41 -24.33 -17.78
CA SER A 271 0.88 -23.80 -19.06
C SER A 271 0.51 -22.32 -19.20
N GLY A 272 1.50 -21.44 -19.36
CA GLY A 272 1.29 -20.00 -19.52
C GLY A 272 0.99 -19.29 -18.21
N ALA A 273 0.94 -20.02 -17.09
CA ALA A 273 0.76 -19.45 -15.77
C ALA A 273 2.06 -18.77 -15.29
N ARG A 274 1.91 -17.78 -14.41
CA ARG A 274 3.03 -17.24 -13.65
C ARG A 274 3.17 -18.04 -12.35
N LEU A 275 4.19 -18.89 -12.26
CA LEU A 275 4.43 -19.77 -11.12
C LEU A 275 5.28 -19.10 -10.03
N LEU A 276 6.20 -18.22 -10.45
CA LEU A 276 7.00 -17.37 -9.59
C LEU A 276 6.64 -15.90 -9.83
N ARG A 277 6.74 -15.07 -8.80
CA ARG A 277 6.68 -13.61 -8.95
C ARG A 277 7.86 -13.00 -8.25
N TRP A 278 8.91 -12.77 -9.03
CA TRP A 278 10.14 -12.15 -8.59
C TRP A 278 9.91 -10.72 -8.13
N ARG A 279 10.35 -10.45 -6.90
CA ARG A 279 10.30 -9.16 -6.25
C ARG A 279 11.66 -8.85 -5.64
N THR A 280 12.04 -7.60 -5.77
CA THR A 280 13.31 -7.10 -5.28
C THR A 280 13.06 -5.97 -4.29
N VAL A 281 13.97 -5.80 -3.34
CA VAL A 281 13.98 -4.71 -2.37
C VAL A 281 15.29 -3.95 -2.48
N GLY A 282 15.30 -2.71 -2.00
CA GLY A 282 16.50 -1.87 -1.95
C GLY A 282 16.30 -0.49 -2.55
N GLN A 283 15.10 -0.21 -3.08
CA GLN A 283 14.75 1.13 -3.52
C GLN A 283 14.77 2.09 -2.34
N LYS A 284 15.46 3.22 -2.52
CA LYS A 284 15.54 4.34 -1.58
C LYS A 284 14.87 5.57 -2.17
N ASP A 285 13.84 6.05 -1.49
CA ASP A 285 13.15 7.30 -1.82
C ASP A 285 13.41 8.33 -0.74
N VAL A 286 13.59 9.59 -1.12
CA VAL A 286 13.82 10.73 -0.22
C VAL A 286 12.77 11.80 -0.47
N VAL A 287 12.22 12.35 0.62
CA VAL A 287 11.33 13.51 0.60
C VAL A 287 11.81 14.51 1.63
N GLU A 288 11.91 15.77 1.24
CA GLU A 288 12.25 16.89 2.13
C GLU A 288 11.28 18.01 1.86
N GLY A 289 10.92 18.74 2.91
CA GLY A 289 9.90 19.75 2.81
C GLY A 289 9.68 20.52 4.09
N ALA A 290 8.71 21.42 4.00
CA ALA A 290 8.13 22.12 5.12
C ALA A 290 6.62 21.90 5.12
N ASP A 291 6.03 21.77 6.30
CA ASP A 291 4.59 21.79 6.48
C ASP A 291 4.18 22.84 7.51
N PHE A 292 2.93 23.26 7.41
CA PHE A 292 2.34 24.14 8.40
C PHE A 292 0.84 23.83 8.57
N GLU A 293 0.36 24.13 9.76
CA GLU A 293 -1.06 24.15 10.10
C GLU A 293 -1.30 25.31 11.06
N VAL A 294 -2.31 26.13 10.77
CA VAL A 294 -2.68 27.29 11.58
C VAL A 294 -4.19 27.34 11.72
N THR A 295 -4.66 27.43 12.96
CA THR A 295 -6.04 27.79 13.32
C THR A 295 -6.05 29.20 13.91
N TRP A 296 -6.85 30.08 13.34
CA TRP A 296 -6.99 31.47 13.79
C TRP A 296 -8.46 31.80 14.08
N THR A 297 -8.72 32.23 15.32
CA THR A 297 -10.04 32.58 15.88
C THR A 297 -9.98 33.98 16.52
N PRO A 298 -9.81 35.06 15.74
CA PRO A 298 -9.63 36.41 16.27
C PRO A 298 -10.83 36.94 17.07
N ILE A 299 -12.03 36.49 16.71
CA ILE A 299 -13.32 36.86 17.31
C ILE A 299 -14.17 35.59 17.45
N LYS A 300 -15.14 35.59 18.38
CA LYS A 300 -15.94 34.40 18.73
C LYS A 300 -16.74 33.81 17.57
N ASN A 301 -16.98 34.60 16.53
CA ASN A 301 -17.85 34.25 15.42
C ASN A 301 -17.12 34.04 14.10
N PHE A 302 -15.78 34.11 14.08
CA PHE A 302 -14.95 33.79 12.92
C PHE A 302 -13.84 32.82 13.31
N GLN A 303 -13.66 31.76 12.52
CA GLN A 303 -12.53 30.86 12.62
C GLN A 303 -12.05 30.47 11.23
N THR A 304 -10.74 30.38 11.05
CA THR A 304 -10.12 29.81 9.86
C THR A 304 -9.06 28.78 10.23
N VAL A 305 -9.00 27.71 9.46
CA VAL A 305 -7.93 26.72 9.50
C VAL A 305 -7.24 26.74 8.15
N VAL A 306 -5.92 26.84 8.14
CA VAL A 306 -5.08 26.80 6.94
C VAL A 306 -3.97 25.79 7.17
N ASN A 307 -3.82 24.83 6.25
CA ASN A 307 -2.70 23.90 6.26
C ASN A 307 -2.08 23.79 4.87
N GLY A 308 -0.79 23.50 4.83
CA GLY A 308 -0.10 23.29 3.58
C GLY A 308 1.25 22.61 3.74
N ALA A 309 1.77 22.13 2.62
CA ALA A 309 3.08 21.52 2.52
C ALA A 309 3.78 21.99 1.26
N TRP A 310 5.08 22.27 1.41
CA TRP A 310 6.01 22.48 0.30
C TRP A 310 7.08 21.40 0.37
N LEU A 311 7.06 20.51 -0.60
CA LEU A 311 7.91 19.34 -0.70
C LEU A 311 8.95 19.58 -1.80
N TRP A 312 9.99 20.37 -1.57
CA TRP A 312 10.95 20.70 -2.64
C TRP A 312 11.74 19.46 -3.13
N THR A 313 11.98 18.48 -2.27
CA THR A 313 12.63 17.21 -2.66
C THR A 313 11.60 16.08 -2.63
N ALA A 314 11.47 15.33 -3.72
CA ALA A 314 10.78 14.03 -3.75
C ALA A 314 11.29 13.19 -4.92
N HIS A 315 12.27 12.32 -4.70
CA HIS A 315 12.88 11.52 -5.76
C HIS A 315 13.41 10.17 -5.26
N THR A 316 13.72 9.28 -6.20
CA THR A 316 14.40 8.01 -5.91
C THR A 316 15.92 8.20 -5.97
N VAL A 317 16.62 7.85 -4.90
CA VAL A 317 18.09 7.95 -4.80
C VAL A 317 18.78 6.70 -5.33
N ASN A 318 18.15 5.54 -5.12
CA ASN A 318 18.63 4.23 -5.53
C ASN A 318 17.46 3.32 -5.86
N ALA A 319 17.60 2.47 -6.87
CA ALA A 319 16.63 1.47 -7.27
C ALA A 319 17.36 0.21 -7.76
N PRO A 320 17.03 -0.98 -7.25
CA PRO A 320 17.78 -2.20 -7.55
C PRO A 320 17.55 -2.71 -8.98
N THR A 321 16.41 -2.38 -9.58
CA THR A 321 16.00 -2.86 -10.90
C THR A 321 16.22 -1.83 -12.02
N VAL A 322 16.75 -0.64 -11.69
CA VAL A 322 16.93 0.45 -12.66
C VAL A 322 18.35 1.01 -12.52
N ASN A 323 19.12 0.92 -13.60
CA ASN A 323 20.50 1.41 -13.61
C ASN A 323 20.53 2.92 -13.37
N LYS A 324 21.21 3.35 -12.31
CA LYS A 324 21.31 4.76 -11.95
C LYS A 324 22.05 5.57 -13.02
N PRO A 325 21.56 6.74 -13.45
CA PRO A 325 22.30 7.64 -14.33
C PRO A 325 23.73 7.89 -13.83
N GLY A 326 24.70 7.75 -14.75
CA GLY A 326 26.13 7.87 -14.46
C GLY A 326 26.80 6.61 -13.89
N SER A 327 26.07 5.54 -13.60
CA SER A 327 26.67 4.25 -13.23
C SER A 327 27.25 3.52 -14.45
N ALA A 328 28.20 2.59 -14.22
CA ALA A 328 28.79 1.79 -15.30
C ALA A 328 27.72 0.99 -16.08
N ALA A 329 26.73 0.40 -15.39
CA ALA A 329 25.64 -0.33 -16.03
C ALA A 329 24.74 0.56 -16.88
N TYR A 330 24.54 1.82 -16.47
CA TYR A 330 23.81 2.80 -17.27
C TYR A 330 24.60 3.23 -18.51
N LEU A 331 25.92 3.43 -18.40
CA LEU A 331 26.78 3.78 -19.52
C LEU A 331 26.97 2.62 -20.51
N ALA A 332 26.73 1.39 -20.07
CA ALA A 332 26.79 0.18 -20.89
C ALA A 332 25.55 -0.05 -21.77
N TYR A 333 24.50 0.77 -21.68
CA TYR A 333 23.33 0.64 -22.56
C TYR A 333 23.73 0.82 -24.04
N ASN A 334 23.32 -0.12 -24.89
CA ASN A 334 23.61 -0.07 -26.31
C ASN A 334 22.65 0.90 -27.05
N LEU A 335 23.09 2.16 -27.21
CA LEU A 335 22.31 3.22 -27.84
C LEU A 335 22.15 3.08 -29.36
N SER A 336 22.76 2.07 -29.99
CA SER A 336 22.46 1.74 -31.39
C SER A 336 21.15 0.94 -31.54
N THR A 337 20.56 0.47 -30.44
CA THR A 337 19.30 -0.28 -30.44
C THR A 337 18.16 0.53 -29.85
N VAL A 338 16.93 0.30 -30.33
CA VAL A 338 15.72 0.90 -29.74
C VAL A 338 15.57 0.50 -28.27
N ALA A 339 15.84 -0.76 -27.94
CA ALA A 339 15.78 -1.26 -26.58
C ALA A 339 16.76 -0.55 -25.63
N GLY A 340 18.02 -0.35 -26.06
CA GLY A 340 19.01 0.37 -25.26
C GLY A 340 18.70 1.85 -25.08
N ASN A 341 18.18 2.52 -26.12
CA ASN A 341 17.68 3.89 -25.99
C ASN A 341 16.52 3.98 -25.01
N ASN A 342 15.52 3.10 -25.12
CA ASN A 342 14.37 3.08 -24.21
C ASN A 342 14.78 2.80 -22.76
N ALA A 343 15.71 1.87 -22.53
CA ALA A 343 16.21 1.55 -21.18
C ALA A 343 16.94 2.75 -20.55
N LYS A 344 17.71 3.49 -21.36
CA LYS A 344 18.38 4.71 -20.89
C LYS A 344 17.36 5.79 -20.53
N VAL A 345 16.38 6.05 -21.40
CA VAL A 345 15.30 7.03 -21.13
C VAL A 345 14.49 6.65 -19.91
N ALA A 346 14.13 5.37 -19.75
CA ALA A 346 13.42 4.88 -18.56
C ALA A 346 14.23 5.12 -17.28
N SER A 347 15.56 4.93 -17.32
CA SER A 347 16.44 5.23 -16.19
C SER A 347 16.48 6.73 -15.87
N ASP A 348 16.56 7.58 -16.90
CA ASP A 348 16.54 9.04 -16.76
C ASP A 348 15.22 9.54 -16.16
N ILE A 349 14.08 8.98 -16.60
CA ILE A 349 12.75 9.29 -16.03
C ILE A 349 12.66 8.83 -14.58
N TYR A 350 13.04 7.59 -14.28
CA TYR A 350 12.84 7.00 -12.96
C TYR A 350 13.58 7.77 -11.85
N TYR A 351 14.80 8.22 -12.14
CA TYR A 351 15.62 8.98 -11.19
C TYR A 351 15.44 10.49 -11.27
N GLY A 352 15.12 11.03 -12.46
CA GLY A 352 15.00 12.46 -12.70
C GLY A 352 13.61 13.04 -12.45
N ALA A 353 12.54 12.24 -12.61
CA ALA A 353 11.19 12.68 -12.32
C ALA A 353 10.89 12.64 -10.82
N ARG A 354 9.98 13.53 -10.40
CA ARG A 354 9.41 13.52 -9.05
C ARG A 354 8.70 12.19 -8.77
N LEU A 355 8.71 11.73 -7.52
CA LEU A 355 7.99 10.52 -7.10
C LEU A 355 6.51 10.58 -7.54
N GLU A 356 5.97 9.43 -7.94
CA GLU A 356 4.56 9.37 -8.37
C GLU A 356 3.62 9.76 -7.24
N ASN A 357 2.55 10.47 -7.59
CA ASN A 357 1.51 10.94 -6.68
C ASN A 357 2.03 11.80 -5.52
N VAL A 358 3.18 12.46 -5.68
CA VAL A 358 3.70 13.44 -4.69
C VAL A 358 3.69 14.83 -5.33
N PRO A 359 2.73 15.72 -5.00
CA PRO A 359 2.79 17.11 -5.44
C PRO A 359 3.98 17.84 -4.80
N GLU A 360 4.43 18.93 -5.40
CA GLU A 360 5.41 19.83 -4.79
C GLU A 360 4.73 20.75 -3.77
N PHE A 361 3.54 21.24 -4.09
CA PHE A 361 2.79 22.14 -3.22
C PHE A 361 1.39 21.60 -2.97
N ARG A 362 0.94 21.67 -1.71
CA ARG A 362 -0.46 21.43 -1.34
C ARG A 362 -0.89 22.47 -0.32
N LEU A 363 -2.10 23.00 -0.47
CA LEU A 363 -2.67 23.99 0.42
C LEU A 363 -4.16 23.71 0.57
N ASN A 364 -4.65 23.68 1.80
CA ASN A 364 -6.07 23.66 2.10
C ASN A 364 -6.41 24.76 3.11
N SER A 365 -7.57 25.37 2.95
CA SER A 365 -8.12 26.22 4.01
C SER A 365 -9.61 25.99 4.18
N PHE A 366 -10.12 26.29 5.38
CA PHE A 366 -11.54 26.31 5.67
C PHE A 366 -11.83 27.45 6.64
N SER A 367 -12.66 28.39 6.22
CA SER A 367 -13.04 29.56 7.02
C SER A 367 -14.54 29.54 7.27
N LYS A 368 -14.96 29.83 8.50
CA LYS A 368 -16.36 29.90 8.91
C LYS A 368 -16.63 31.21 9.63
N TYR A 369 -17.74 31.86 9.28
CA TYR A 369 -18.31 32.99 9.99
C TYR A 369 -19.73 32.66 10.44
N THR A 370 -20.12 33.08 11.64
CA THR A 370 -21.49 32.96 12.16
C THR A 370 -22.05 34.33 12.49
N ILE A 371 -23.23 34.67 11.97
CA ILE A 371 -23.90 35.92 12.31
C ILE A 371 -24.47 35.79 13.73
N THR A 372 -24.10 36.72 14.61
CA THR A 372 -24.47 36.68 16.03
C THR A 372 -25.64 37.56 16.40
N ASP A 373 -26.11 38.43 15.50
CA ASP A 373 -27.09 39.46 15.82
C ASP A 373 -28.05 39.71 14.64
N GLY A 374 -29.25 40.24 14.96
CA GLY A 374 -30.26 40.59 13.97
C GLY A 374 -31.02 39.40 13.39
N LEU A 375 -31.70 39.63 12.24
CA LEU A 375 -32.61 38.68 11.61
C LEU A 375 -31.93 37.34 11.22
N PHE A 376 -30.64 37.37 10.96
CA PHE A 376 -29.87 36.20 10.54
C PHE A 376 -29.05 35.58 11.68
N HIS A 377 -29.40 35.85 12.94
CA HIS A 377 -28.76 35.23 14.10
C HIS A 377 -28.66 33.70 13.92
N GLY A 378 -27.45 33.16 14.07
CA GLY A 378 -27.14 31.75 13.91
C GLY A 378 -26.81 31.31 12.47
N LEU A 379 -27.08 32.14 11.45
CA LEU A 379 -26.66 31.84 10.07
C LEU A 379 -25.14 31.74 10.02
N SER A 380 -24.65 30.62 9.52
CA SER A 380 -23.23 30.37 9.33
C SER A 380 -22.89 30.19 7.85
N LEU A 381 -21.80 30.83 7.46
CA LEU A 381 -21.25 30.83 6.12
C LEU A 381 -19.83 30.27 6.20
N ALA A 382 -19.50 29.30 5.37
CA ALA A 382 -18.15 28.77 5.31
C ALA A 382 -17.66 28.59 3.87
N LEU A 383 -16.36 28.78 3.69
CA LEU A 383 -15.64 28.63 2.43
C LEU A 383 -14.40 27.76 2.68
N GLY A 384 -14.30 26.68 1.92
CA GLY A 384 -13.15 25.81 1.81
C GLY A 384 -12.38 26.07 0.52
N THR A 385 -11.06 25.94 0.57
CA THR A 385 -10.19 25.96 -0.60
C THR A 385 -9.27 24.75 -0.59
N ARG A 386 -9.00 24.21 -1.78
CA ARG A 386 -8.04 23.12 -1.99
C ARG A 386 -7.19 23.43 -3.21
N TYR A 387 -5.88 23.45 -3.02
CA TYR A 387 -4.90 23.61 -4.10
C TYR A 387 -3.89 22.47 -4.04
N SER A 388 -3.55 21.96 -5.23
CA SER A 388 -2.41 21.07 -5.43
C SER A 388 -1.67 21.47 -6.69
N SER A 389 -0.34 21.44 -6.63
CA SER A 389 0.48 21.50 -7.84
C SER A 389 0.28 20.24 -8.69
N LYS A 390 0.82 20.27 -9.91
CA LYS A 390 0.91 19.09 -10.78
C LYS A 390 1.56 17.90 -10.07
N MET A 391 1.13 16.69 -10.41
CA MET A 391 1.66 15.44 -9.88
C MET A 391 2.05 14.50 -11.04
N VAL A 392 3.17 13.81 -10.87
CA VAL A 392 3.56 12.71 -11.76
C VAL A 392 2.66 11.52 -11.46
N LEU A 393 1.94 11.01 -12.45
CA LEU A 393 1.10 9.82 -12.28
C LEU A 393 1.85 8.52 -12.55
N SER A 394 2.82 8.56 -13.48
CA SER A 394 3.63 7.41 -13.87
C SER A 394 5.03 7.87 -14.28
N ARG A 395 6.06 7.09 -13.91
CA ARG A 395 7.45 7.25 -14.36
C ARG A 395 7.84 6.26 -15.47
N ASP A 396 6.86 5.81 -16.23
CA ASP A 396 7.08 4.94 -17.39
C ASP A 396 7.42 5.72 -18.66
N VAL A 397 8.12 5.08 -19.60
CA VAL A 397 8.52 5.68 -20.89
C VAL A 397 7.34 6.09 -21.75
N THR A 398 6.20 5.40 -21.69
CA THR A 398 4.98 5.75 -22.44
C THR A 398 4.34 7.03 -21.92
N TRP A 399 4.48 7.31 -20.61
CA TRP A 399 3.90 8.50 -19.96
C TRP A 399 4.90 9.65 -19.81
N ASN A 400 6.20 9.36 -19.94
CA ASN A 400 7.34 10.28 -19.86
C ASN A 400 7.03 11.69 -19.32
N PRO A 401 6.95 11.85 -17.98
CA PRO A 401 6.63 13.14 -17.37
C PRO A 401 7.70 14.21 -17.63
N LEU A 402 8.93 13.82 -17.94
CA LEU A 402 10.03 14.74 -18.30
C LEU A 402 9.93 15.24 -19.76
N GLY A 403 9.30 14.45 -20.63
CA GLY A 403 9.06 14.77 -22.04
C GLY A 403 7.71 15.42 -22.33
N GLY A 404 7.00 15.92 -21.30
CA GLY A 404 5.69 16.55 -21.45
C GLY A 404 4.50 15.58 -21.52
N GLY A 405 4.71 14.29 -21.21
CA GLY A 405 3.61 13.34 -21.11
C GLY A 405 2.72 13.60 -19.88
N PHE A 406 1.59 12.86 -19.81
CA PHE A 406 0.46 13.23 -18.97
C PHE A 406 0.78 13.23 -17.47
N GLN A 407 0.31 14.29 -16.80
CA GLN A 407 0.42 14.56 -15.36
C GLN A 407 -0.95 15.06 -14.90
N SER A 408 -1.27 14.95 -13.60
CA SER A 408 -2.61 15.27 -13.06
C SER A 408 -3.05 16.74 -13.20
N GLY A 409 -2.19 17.62 -13.75
CA GLY A 409 -2.38 19.07 -13.76
C GLY A 409 -2.37 19.66 -12.34
N ASN A 410 -2.27 20.98 -12.24
CA ASN A 410 -2.54 21.68 -10.99
C ASN A 410 -4.04 22.01 -10.89
N TYR A 411 -4.54 22.18 -9.68
CA TYR A 411 -5.93 22.59 -9.47
C TYR A 411 -6.06 23.56 -8.31
N PHE A 412 -7.14 24.34 -8.36
CA PHE A 412 -7.64 25.15 -7.27
C PHE A 412 -9.16 24.99 -7.27
N VAL A 413 -9.68 24.35 -6.23
CA VAL A 413 -11.10 24.03 -6.04
C VAL A 413 -11.63 24.73 -4.79
N PHE A 414 -12.88 25.16 -4.86
CA PHE A 414 -13.60 25.84 -3.79
C PHE A 414 -14.76 24.98 -3.32
N ASP A 415 -14.98 24.92 -2.02
CA ASP A 415 -16.13 24.26 -1.41
C ASP A 415 -16.86 25.30 -0.55
N ALA A 416 -18.19 25.27 -0.48
CA ALA A 416 -18.97 26.24 0.28
C ALA A 416 -20.00 25.55 1.16
N ASN A 417 -20.29 26.14 2.32
CA ASN A 417 -21.32 25.66 3.23
C ASN A 417 -22.13 26.83 3.78
N VAL A 418 -23.45 26.68 3.80
CA VAL A 418 -24.37 27.60 4.47
C VAL A 418 -25.23 26.77 5.41
N ALA A 419 -25.25 27.12 6.69
CA ALA A 419 -26.10 26.46 7.67
C ALA A 419 -26.88 27.46 8.51
N TYR A 420 -28.18 27.18 8.71
CA TYR A 420 -29.08 28.01 9.49
C TYR A 420 -29.78 27.15 10.56
N PRO A 421 -29.65 27.48 11.84
CA PRO A 421 -30.46 26.90 12.90
C PRO A 421 -31.84 27.56 12.92
N TRP A 422 -32.88 26.75 13.09
CA TRP A 422 -34.26 27.22 13.19
C TRP A 422 -35.08 26.26 14.05
N GLU A 423 -36.26 26.72 14.50
CA GLU A 423 -37.15 25.93 15.34
C GLU A 423 -38.48 25.68 14.61
N LEU A 424 -38.98 24.45 14.72
CA LEU A 424 -40.29 24.07 14.20
C LEU A 424 -41.00 23.18 15.21
N MET A 425 -42.17 23.61 15.68
CA MET A 425 -43.00 22.83 16.60
C MET A 425 -42.25 22.36 17.87
N GLY A 426 -41.35 23.21 18.40
CA GLY A 426 -40.53 22.91 19.58
C GLY A 426 -39.26 22.10 19.30
N TYR A 427 -39.04 21.67 18.06
CA TYR A 427 -37.83 20.94 17.66
C TYR A 427 -36.76 21.90 17.14
N LYS A 428 -35.51 21.70 17.57
CA LYS A 428 -34.35 22.45 17.08
C LYS A 428 -33.77 21.76 15.84
N LEU A 429 -33.89 22.41 14.69
CA LEU A 429 -33.33 21.96 13.43
C LEU A 429 -32.12 22.81 13.04
N THR A 430 -31.19 22.20 12.32
CA THR A 430 -30.19 22.93 11.55
C THR A 430 -30.23 22.40 10.13
N SER A 431 -30.56 23.28 9.19
CA SER A 431 -30.50 22.98 7.76
C SER A 431 -29.17 23.47 7.21
N THR A 432 -28.50 22.62 6.44
CA THR A 432 -27.20 22.89 5.85
C THR A 432 -27.23 22.60 4.37
N ILE A 433 -26.78 23.55 3.56
CA ILE A 433 -26.49 23.37 2.14
C ILE A 433 -24.98 23.38 1.98
N SER A 434 -24.42 22.30 1.46
CA SER A 434 -22.99 22.22 1.10
C SER A 434 -22.86 22.08 -0.40
N VAL A 435 -21.92 22.82 -0.99
CA VAL A 435 -21.54 22.69 -2.39
C VAL A 435 -20.06 22.36 -2.45
N GLN A 436 -19.73 21.17 -2.92
CA GLN A 436 -18.35 20.80 -3.24
C GLN A 436 -18.05 21.15 -4.69
N ASN A 437 -16.80 21.55 -4.95
CA ASN A 437 -16.37 21.99 -6.28
C ASN A 437 -17.30 23.08 -6.85
N LEU A 438 -17.43 24.17 -6.09
CA LEU A 438 -18.32 25.30 -6.36
C LEU A 438 -18.14 25.87 -7.78
N THR A 439 -16.92 25.87 -8.31
CA THR A 439 -16.63 26.38 -9.67
C THR A 439 -16.78 25.34 -10.76
N ASP A 440 -17.20 24.12 -10.44
CA ASP A 440 -17.33 22.99 -11.36
C ASP A 440 -16.04 22.72 -12.16
N LYS A 441 -14.91 22.81 -11.46
CA LYS A 441 -13.58 22.61 -12.04
C LYS A 441 -13.39 21.14 -12.38
N LEU A 442 -12.95 20.83 -13.60
CA LEU A 442 -12.37 19.53 -13.92
C LEU A 442 -10.94 19.45 -13.35
N TYR A 443 -10.67 18.46 -12.50
CA TYR A 443 -9.36 18.21 -11.89
C TYR A 443 -9.12 16.73 -11.61
N PHE A 444 -7.88 16.36 -11.30
CA PHE A 444 -7.46 15.00 -11.02
C PHE A 444 -6.70 14.98 -9.68
N GLU A 445 -7.05 14.04 -8.80
CA GLU A 445 -6.41 13.87 -7.49
C GLU A 445 -5.84 12.45 -7.38
N GLY A 446 -4.53 12.31 -7.67
CA GLY A 446 -3.81 11.04 -7.49
C GLY A 446 -4.12 9.92 -8.50
N GLY A 447 -4.73 10.23 -9.64
CA GLY A 447 -5.05 9.23 -10.67
C GLY A 447 -5.40 9.81 -12.05
N VAL A 448 -5.75 8.92 -12.98
CA VAL A 448 -6.19 9.24 -14.35
C VAL A 448 -7.69 9.50 -14.47
N VAL A 449 -8.44 9.27 -13.38
CA VAL A 449 -9.88 9.50 -13.32
C VAL A 449 -10.11 10.89 -12.76
N ALA A 450 -10.95 11.66 -13.45
CA ALA A 450 -11.33 12.99 -12.99
C ALA A 450 -12.07 12.91 -11.65
N SER A 451 -11.74 13.83 -10.75
CA SER A 451 -12.49 14.02 -9.51
C SER A 451 -13.92 14.48 -9.83
N PRO A 452 -14.88 14.25 -8.91
CA PRO A 452 -16.26 14.69 -9.13
C PRO A 452 -16.37 16.19 -9.46
N GLY A 453 -17.29 16.51 -10.38
CA GLY A 453 -17.73 17.88 -10.66
C GLY A 453 -18.47 18.50 -9.48
N ARG A 454 -19.26 19.55 -9.71
CA ARG A 454 -20.04 20.20 -8.65
C ARG A 454 -21.03 19.21 -8.01
N GLN A 455 -20.99 19.11 -6.69
CA GLN A 455 -21.93 18.29 -5.90
C GLN A 455 -22.64 19.15 -4.86
N VAL A 456 -23.95 18.97 -4.74
CA VAL A 456 -24.79 19.70 -3.78
C VAL A 456 -25.36 18.71 -2.78
N PHE A 457 -25.20 19.02 -1.49
CA PHE A 457 -25.72 18.24 -0.38
C PHE A 457 -26.64 19.11 0.46
N ILE A 458 -27.81 18.58 0.80
CA ILE A 458 -28.74 19.21 1.73
C ILE A 458 -28.87 18.28 2.93
N THR A 459 -28.56 18.79 4.12
CA THR A 459 -28.61 18.03 5.36
C THR A 459 -29.51 18.74 6.36
N ASN A 460 -30.35 17.98 7.05
CA ASN A 460 -31.13 18.47 8.19
C ASN A 460 -30.71 17.70 9.43
N LYS A 461 -30.24 18.39 10.45
CA LYS A 461 -29.94 17.82 11.76
C LYS A 461 -31.03 18.22 12.74
N LEU A 462 -31.70 17.23 13.30
CA LEU A 462 -32.64 17.39 14.41
C LEU A 462 -31.91 17.13 15.72
N THR A 463 -32.10 18.00 16.72
CA THR A 463 -31.59 17.82 18.08
C THR A 463 -32.75 17.84 19.07
N PHE A 464 -32.78 16.87 19.99
CA PHE A 464 -33.79 16.71 21.03
C PHE A 464 -33.34 17.35 22.35
#